data_AF-A0AAV0DVQ9-F1
#
_entry.id   AF-A0AAV0DVQ9-F1
#
_cell.length_a   1.000
_cell.length_b   1.000
_cell.length_c   1.000
_cell.angle_alpha   90.00
_cell.angle_beta   90.00
_cell.angle_gamma   90.00
#
_symmetry.space_group_name_H-M   'P 1'
#
loop_
_entity.id
_entity.type
_entity.pdbx_description
1 polymer ?
#
loop_
_entity_poly.entity_id
_entity_poly.type
_entity_poly.pdbx_seq_one_letter_code
_entity_poly.pdbx_strand_id
1 'polypeptide(L)'
;MAALIHVLVISLFFYLLSRTPSGAFAGIDYEDGYSVSTLFDGNKLQVYPHSVLPQPGSSDLFLLDSTHSTVYTVSVPESGGVSLERLAGNGISNYSDGDLSSAMFYKPKSFAVDARGNLYVADAKNKHAIRKISKSGVTTIAGGVSDTAGKKDGSGKEATFSDEYELVFVPQRCALIISDIGNRLVRQIKLRAEDCSTKSQSGLGSTISWFLGVGLSCLFGLVVGFVLRPFVIPHTGRQQASWVQRDMEALPNESGQTSSDSLLRAQKRSC
;
A
#
# COMPACT_ATOMS: atom_id res chain seq x y z
N MET A 1 -1.28 49.86 -65.17
CA MET A 1 -2.00 50.16 -63.91
C MET A 1 -2.79 48.96 -63.37
N ALA A 2 -3.53 48.20 -64.19
CA ALA A 2 -4.32 47.05 -63.72
C ALA A 2 -3.52 45.93 -63.00
N ALA A 3 -2.32 45.60 -63.49
CA ALA A 3 -1.50 44.54 -62.88
C ALA A 3 -1.00 44.89 -61.46
N LEU A 4 -0.69 46.18 -61.21
CA LEU A 4 -0.21 46.63 -59.90
C LEU A 4 -1.32 46.59 -58.84
N ILE A 5 -2.56 46.88 -59.26
CA ILE A 5 -3.75 46.83 -58.39
C ILE A 5 -4.04 45.38 -58.00
N HIS A 6 -3.92 44.42 -58.92
CA HIS A 6 -4.12 43.01 -58.59
C HIS A 6 -3.09 42.48 -57.58
N VAL A 7 -1.82 42.83 -57.74
CA VAL A 7 -0.78 42.43 -56.77
C VAL A 7 -1.05 43.04 -55.40
N LEU A 8 -1.46 44.31 -55.34
CA LEU A 8 -1.75 44.98 -54.07
C LEU A 8 -2.98 44.40 -53.35
N VAL A 9 -4.04 44.05 -54.10
CA VAL A 9 -5.25 43.41 -53.57
C VAL A 9 -4.94 42.00 -53.07
N ILE A 10 -4.12 41.24 -53.79
CA ILE A 10 -3.71 39.90 -53.38
C ILE A 10 -2.84 39.98 -52.11
N SER A 11 -1.86 40.89 -52.05
CA SER A 11 -1.04 41.08 -50.85
C SER A 11 -1.87 41.56 -49.66
N LEU A 12 -2.84 42.46 -49.87
CA LEU A 12 -3.72 42.93 -48.80
C LEU A 12 -4.66 41.81 -48.32
N PHE A 13 -5.14 40.95 -49.23
CA PHE A 13 -5.95 39.78 -48.90
C PHE A 13 -5.15 38.77 -48.07
N PHE A 14 -3.92 38.43 -48.46
CA PHE A 14 -3.05 37.56 -47.68
C PHE A 14 -2.64 38.17 -46.34
N TYR A 15 -2.42 39.49 -46.30
CA TYR A 15 -2.13 40.21 -45.06
C TYR A 15 -3.33 40.20 -44.10
N LEU A 16 -4.55 40.37 -44.62
CA LEU A 16 -5.79 40.28 -43.83
C LEU A 16 -6.06 38.84 -43.35
N LEU A 17 -5.79 37.82 -44.17
CA LEU A 17 -5.83 36.40 -43.77
C LEU A 17 -4.81 36.07 -42.67
N SER A 18 -3.60 36.64 -42.72
CA SER A 18 -2.60 36.46 -41.66
C SER A 18 -2.93 37.17 -40.35
N ARG A 19 -3.91 38.08 -40.38
CA ARG A 19 -4.35 38.90 -39.25
C ARG A 19 -5.76 38.61 -38.78
N THR A 20 -6.41 37.56 -39.28
CA THR A 20 -7.59 37.06 -38.56
C THR A 20 -7.10 36.62 -37.20
N PRO A 21 -7.51 37.28 -36.09
CA PRO A 21 -7.26 36.69 -34.80
C PRO A 21 -7.99 35.37 -34.86
N SER A 22 -7.24 34.26 -34.88
CA SER A 22 -7.80 32.97 -34.54
C SER A 22 -8.45 33.22 -33.19
N GLY A 23 -9.78 33.33 -33.20
CA GLY A 23 -10.60 33.31 -32.00
C GLY A 23 -10.40 31.92 -31.43
N ALA A 24 -9.25 31.72 -30.81
CA ALA A 24 -8.94 30.57 -30.00
C ALA A 24 -9.84 30.75 -28.79
N PHE A 25 -11.08 30.28 -28.92
CA PHE A 25 -11.71 29.61 -27.80
C PHE A 25 -10.64 28.64 -27.32
N ALA A 26 -10.06 28.92 -26.15
CA ALA A 26 -9.17 27.98 -25.51
C ALA A 26 -9.98 26.70 -25.32
N GLY A 27 -9.78 25.75 -26.22
CA GLY A 27 -10.37 24.42 -26.11
C GLY A 27 -9.84 23.80 -24.83
N ILE A 28 -10.67 22.98 -24.19
CA ILE A 28 -10.17 22.15 -23.10
C ILE A 28 -9.30 21.07 -23.73
N ASP A 29 -8.01 21.07 -23.44
CA ASP A 29 -7.08 20.01 -23.85
C ASP A 29 -7.19 18.87 -22.85
N TYR A 30 -7.87 17.79 -23.25
CA TYR A 30 -7.98 16.58 -22.44
C TYR A 30 -6.75 15.69 -22.63
N GLU A 31 -6.25 15.10 -21.53
CA GLU A 31 -5.23 14.05 -21.58
C GLU A 31 -5.89 12.69 -21.86
N ASP A 32 -5.30 11.91 -22.78
CA ASP A 32 -5.78 10.57 -23.13
C ASP A 32 -5.48 9.53 -22.02
N GLY A 33 -6.24 8.43 -22.00
CA GLY A 33 -5.99 7.29 -21.09
C GLY A 33 -6.79 7.28 -19.80
N TYR A 34 -7.58 8.33 -19.53
CA TYR A 34 -8.53 8.36 -18.41
C TYR A 34 -9.92 7.89 -18.85
N SER A 35 -10.51 6.97 -18.09
CA SER A 35 -11.90 6.52 -18.28
C SER A 35 -12.67 6.62 -16.97
N VAL A 36 -13.96 6.98 -17.06
CA VAL A 36 -14.86 7.06 -15.90
C VAL A 36 -15.89 5.94 -15.99
N SER A 37 -15.99 5.12 -14.96
CA SER A 37 -17.00 4.07 -14.83
C SER A 37 -17.70 4.16 -13.47
N THR A 38 -19.00 3.91 -13.44
CA THR A 38 -19.78 3.88 -12.19
C THR A 38 -19.58 2.55 -11.46
N LEU A 39 -19.13 2.60 -10.21
CA LEU A 39 -19.00 1.40 -9.36
C LEU A 39 -20.35 0.92 -8.82
N PHE A 40 -21.18 1.85 -8.32
CA PHE A 40 -22.55 1.57 -7.89
C PHE A 40 -23.42 2.82 -8.00
N ASP A 41 -24.74 2.63 -8.03
CA ASP A 41 -25.72 3.73 -8.05
C ASP A 41 -26.32 3.90 -6.64
N GLY A 42 -25.97 4.99 -5.98
CA GLY A 42 -26.45 5.32 -4.63
C GLY A 42 -27.98 5.42 -4.54
N ASN A 43 -28.67 5.81 -5.61
CA ASN A 43 -30.13 5.89 -5.61
C ASN A 43 -30.79 4.53 -5.45
N LYS A 44 -30.19 3.47 -6.01
CA LYS A 44 -30.68 2.09 -5.88
C LYS A 44 -30.48 1.53 -4.48
N LEU A 45 -29.44 1.99 -3.80
CA LEU A 45 -29.05 1.53 -2.46
C LEU A 45 -29.54 2.46 -1.35
N GLN A 46 -30.20 3.57 -1.70
CA GLN A 46 -30.60 4.64 -0.79
C GLN A 46 -29.44 5.18 0.05
N VAL A 47 -28.25 5.26 -0.56
CA VAL A 47 -27.05 5.84 0.03
C VAL A 47 -26.74 7.13 -0.72
N TYR A 48 -26.35 8.18 0.00
CA TYR A 48 -25.95 9.47 -0.56
C TYR A 48 -24.45 9.68 -0.35
N PRO A 49 -23.60 9.25 -1.31
CA PRO A 49 -22.17 9.44 -1.21
C PRO A 49 -21.80 10.92 -1.06
N HIS A 50 -21.08 11.26 0.01
CA HIS A 50 -20.52 12.59 0.22
C HIS A 50 -19.00 12.59 0.06
N SER A 51 -18.30 11.62 0.66
CA SER A 51 -16.84 11.50 0.59
C SER A 51 -16.44 10.03 0.61
N VAL A 52 -15.32 9.71 -0.05
CA VAL A 52 -14.77 8.35 -0.16
C VAL A 52 -13.28 8.40 0.12
N LEU A 53 -12.77 7.47 0.93
CA LEU A 53 -11.33 7.31 1.21
C LEU A 53 -10.94 5.84 1.20
N PRO A 54 -9.71 5.48 0.80
CA PRO A 54 -9.26 4.10 0.81
C PRO A 54 -9.12 3.56 2.24
N GLN A 55 -9.40 2.27 2.42
CA GLN A 55 -9.07 1.56 3.64
C GLN A 55 -7.59 1.13 3.60
N PRO A 56 -6.75 1.52 4.57
CA PRO A 56 -5.33 1.18 4.58
C PRO A 56 -5.09 -0.34 4.52
N GLY A 57 -4.29 -0.79 3.55
CA GLY A 57 -3.94 -2.20 3.37
C GLY A 57 -5.06 -3.09 2.83
N SER A 58 -6.14 -2.50 2.27
CA SER A 58 -7.21 -3.21 1.57
C SER A 58 -7.50 -2.54 0.22
N SER A 59 -8.23 -3.24 -0.65
CA SER A 59 -8.90 -2.67 -1.83
C SER A 59 -10.25 -2.03 -1.49
N ASP A 60 -10.72 -2.18 -0.25
CA ASP A 60 -11.97 -1.60 0.21
C ASP A 60 -11.87 -0.07 0.38
N LEU A 61 -13.03 0.57 0.37
CA LEU A 61 -13.18 2.01 0.56
C LEU A 61 -14.05 2.28 1.80
N PHE A 62 -13.78 3.37 2.49
CA PHE A 62 -14.73 3.98 3.41
C PHE A 62 -15.56 5.02 2.67
N LEU A 63 -16.85 5.05 2.96
CA LEU A 63 -17.83 5.95 2.36
C LEU A 63 -18.57 6.70 3.46
N LEU A 64 -18.57 8.02 3.39
CA LEU A 64 -19.37 8.88 4.25
C LEU A 64 -20.69 9.23 3.56
N ASP A 65 -21.81 8.83 4.15
CA ASP A 65 -23.14 9.35 3.84
C ASP A 65 -23.47 10.45 4.85
N SER A 66 -23.27 11.71 4.43
CA SER A 66 -23.54 12.88 5.26
C SER A 66 -25.04 13.06 5.54
N THR A 67 -25.88 12.70 4.57
CA THR A 67 -27.34 12.87 4.64
C THR A 67 -27.95 11.96 5.69
N HIS A 68 -27.54 10.68 5.69
CA HIS A 68 -27.97 9.70 6.68
C HIS A 68 -27.03 9.60 7.88
N SER A 69 -26.04 10.49 8.01
CA SER A 69 -25.12 10.52 9.15
C SER A 69 -24.50 9.14 9.47
N THR A 70 -24.09 8.43 8.41
CA THR A 70 -23.64 7.04 8.46
C THR A 70 -22.34 6.86 7.69
N VAL A 71 -21.47 6.00 8.20
CA VAL A 71 -20.22 5.60 7.54
C VAL A 71 -20.33 4.14 7.11
N TYR A 72 -19.94 3.85 5.88
CA TYR A 72 -19.94 2.52 5.30
C TYR A 72 -18.52 2.06 4.95
N THR A 73 -18.30 0.76 5.01
CA THR A 73 -17.24 0.08 4.27
C THR A 73 -17.82 -0.40 2.94
N VAL A 74 -17.10 -0.18 1.85
CA VAL A 74 -17.47 -0.54 0.49
C VAL A 74 -16.44 -1.51 -0.04
N SER A 75 -16.85 -2.75 -0.32
CA SER A 75 -15.99 -3.74 -0.95
C SER A 75 -16.22 -3.75 -2.45
N VAL A 76 -15.12 -3.66 -3.19
CA VAL A 76 -15.09 -3.60 -4.65
C VAL A 76 -14.23 -4.76 -5.17
N PRO A 77 -14.75 -6.00 -5.22
CA PRO A 77 -14.03 -7.15 -5.76
C PRO A 77 -13.72 -6.99 -7.25
N GLU A 78 -12.58 -7.52 -7.68
CA GLU A 78 -12.15 -7.54 -9.08
C GLU A 78 -13.12 -8.32 -9.99
N SER A 79 -13.87 -9.28 -9.43
CA SER A 79 -14.90 -10.07 -10.14
C SER A 79 -16.16 -9.27 -10.48
N GLY A 80 -16.25 -8.01 -10.05
CA GLY A 80 -17.45 -7.18 -10.17
C GLY A 80 -18.46 -7.41 -9.03
N GLY A 81 -19.38 -6.46 -8.89
CA GLY A 81 -20.31 -6.35 -7.76
C GLY A 81 -19.76 -5.45 -6.66
N VAL A 82 -20.64 -4.72 -5.96
CA VAL A 82 -20.27 -3.84 -4.85
C VAL A 82 -21.14 -4.21 -3.65
N SER A 83 -20.51 -4.42 -2.49
CA SER A 83 -21.22 -4.62 -1.21
C SER A 83 -20.92 -3.47 -0.27
N LEU A 84 -21.96 -2.98 0.41
CA LEU A 84 -21.85 -1.93 1.43
C LEU A 84 -22.20 -2.51 2.79
N GLU A 85 -21.32 -2.30 3.76
CA GLU A 85 -21.57 -2.64 5.15
C GLU A 85 -21.53 -1.38 6.00
N ARG A 86 -22.51 -1.20 6.87
CA ARG A 86 -22.55 -0.05 7.78
C ARG A 86 -21.47 -0.21 8.84
N LEU A 87 -20.45 0.65 8.79
CA LEU A 87 -19.35 0.66 9.73
C LEU A 87 -19.73 1.35 11.04
N ALA A 88 -20.35 2.54 10.96
CA ALA A 88 -20.72 3.33 12.14
C ALA A 88 -21.87 4.30 11.86
N GLY A 89 -22.58 4.70 12.91
CA GLY A 89 -23.74 5.59 12.81
C GLY A 89 -25.02 4.79 12.68
N ASN A 90 -26.07 5.22 13.38
CA ASN A 90 -27.34 4.50 13.38
C ASN A 90 -28.36 5.01 12.35
N GLY A 91 -28.02 6.03 11.56
CA GLY A 91 -28.93 6.67 10.59
C GLY A 91 -29.69 7.88 11.12
N ILE A 92 -29.61 8.17 12.43
CA ILE A 92 -30.32 9.27 13.08
C ILE A 92 -29.37 10.47 13.24
N SER A 93 -29.77 11.62 12.70
CA SER A 93 -29.03 12.89 12.83
C SER A 93 -29.12 13.42 14.27
N ASN A 94 -28.14 13.07 15.10
CA ASN A 94 -28.02 13.54 16.49
C ASN A 94 -26.57 13.35 16.96
N TYR A 95 -26.28 13.61 18.23
CA TYR A 95 -24.96 13.47 18.81
C TYR A 95 -24.97 12.44 19.95
N SER A 96 -24.25 11.34 19.76
CA SER A 96 -23.94 10.40 20.83
C SER A 96 -22.67 9.62 20.50
N ASP A 97 -21.74 9.56 21.44
CA ASP A 97 -20.66 8.57 21.46
C ASP A 97 -21.21 7.19 21.85
N GLY A 98 -20.40 6.13 21.72
CA GLY A 98 -20.78 4.76 22.08
C GLY A 98 -20.33 3.71 21.08
N ASP A 99 -20.99 2.55 21.11
CA ASP A 99 -20.73 1.47 20.16
C ASP A 99 -20.98 1.92 18.71
N LEU A 100 -20.30 1.29 17.76
CA LEU A 100 -20.37 1.65 16.33
C LEU A 100 -21.82 1.72 15.79
N SER A 101 -22.68 0.79 16.22
CA SER A 101 -24.06 0.67 15.76
C SER A 101 -25.05 1.61 16.45
N SER A 102 -24.69 2.17 17.62
CA SER A 102 -25.56 3.03 18.43
C SER A 102 -25.13 4.50 18.44
N ALA A 103 -23.87 4.77 18.11
CA ALA A 103 -23.35 6.12 17.96
C ALA A 103 -24.16 6.91 16.92
N MET A 104 -24.29 8.21 17.18
CA MET A 104 -25.02 9.14 16.31
C MET A 104 -24.08 10.27 15.88
N PHE A 105 -24.17 10.62 14.60
CA PHE A 105 -23.53 11.78 14.00
C PHE A 105 -24.60 12.75 13.52
N TYR A 106 -24.24 14.00 13.30
CA TYR A 106 -25.13 15.02 12.78
C TYR A 106 -24.47 15.76 11.61
N LYS A 107 -24.84 15.33 10.39
CA LYS A 107 -24.38 15.92 9.12
C LYS A 107 -22.85 16.02 9.06
N PRO A 108 -22.14 14.88 9.17
CA PRO A 108 -20.69 14.88 9.08
C PRO A 108 -20.24 15.39 7.71
N LYS A 109 -19.20 16.24 7.67
CA LYS A 109 -18.77 16.95 6.45
C LYS A 109 -17.55 16.35 5.78
N SER A 110 -16.66 15.78 6.57
CA SER A 110 -15.42 15.18 6.10
C SER A 110 -15.02 14.07 7.03
N PHE A 111 -14.16 13.19 6.55
CA PHE A 111 -13.44 12.27 7.42
C PHE A 111 -12.02 12.07 6.92
N ALA A 112 -11.16 11.52 7.78
CA ALA A 112 -9.82 11.07 7.43
C ALA A 112 -9.54 9.71 8.07
N VAL A 113 -8.58 8.99 7.53
CA VAL A 113 -8.20 7.64 7.99
C VAL A 113 -6.75 7.67 8.46
N ASP A 114 -6.48 7.16 9.66
CA ASP A 114 -5.09 6.98 10.11
C ASP A 114 -4.46 5.68 9.62
N ALA A 115 -3.16 5.51 9.87
CA ALA A 115 -2.39 4.35 9.45
C ALA A 115 -2.85 3.02 10.09
N ARG A 116 -3.70 3.07 11.12
CA ARG A 116 -4.28 1.90 11.79
C ARG A 116 -5.71 1.60 11.31
N GLY A 117 -6.27 2.46 10.47
CA GLY A 117 -7.65 2.36 9.99
C GLY A 117 -8.68 2.92 10.97
N ASN A 118 -8.30 3.76 11.95
CA ASN A 118 -9.30 4.55 12.66
C ASN A 118 -9.74 5.72 11.76
N LEU A 119 -11.02 6.08 11.85
CA LEU A 119 -11.56 7.22 11.11
C LEU A 119 -11.75 8.40 12.05
N TYR A 120 -11.47 9.60 11.56
CA TYR A 120 -11.73 10.86 12.24
C TYR A 120 -12.77 11.60 11.43
N VAL A 121 -13.88 11.99 12.04
CA VAL A 121 -15.05 12.55 11.36
C VAL A 121 -15.29 13.98 11.84
N ALA A 122 -15.42 14.90 10.90
CA ALA A 122 -15.87 16.27 11.14
C ALA A 122 -17.39 16.29 11.30
N ASP A 123 -17.86 16.18 12.54
CA ASP A 123 -19.28 16.13 12.89
C ASP A 123 -19.83 17.54 13.15
N ALA A 124 -20.22 18.19 12.05
CA ALA A 124 -20.25 19.65 11.97
C ALA A 124 -21.51 20.33 12.51
N LYS A 125 -22.59 19.59 12.79
CA LYS A 125 -23.84 20.18 13.28
C LYS A 125 -24.13 19.86 14.74
N ASN A 126 -24.84 20.80 15.36
CA ASN A 126 -25.15 20.84 16.79
C ASN A 126 -23.91 21.05 17.66
N LYS A 127 -23.03 20.05 17.74
CA LYS A 127 -21.94 19.99 18.73
C LYS A 127 -20.55 20.39 18.19
N HIS A 128 -20.42 20.59 16.87
CA HIS A 128 -19.17 20.98 16.19
C HIS A 128 -17.97 20.16 16.70
N ALA A 129 -18.06 18.85 16.56
CA ALA A 129 -17.12 17.90 17.15
C ALA A 129 -16.23 17.23 16.09
N ILE A 130 -15.05 16.80 16.52
CA ILE A 130 -14.21 15.87 15.80
C ILE A 130 -14.30 14.54 16.52
N ARG A 131 -14.91 13.57 15.83
CA ARG A 131 -15.22 12.24 16.36
C ARG A 131 -14.19 11.25 15.85
N LYS A 132 -13.84 10.24 16.64
CA LYS A 132 -12.96 9.13 16.27
C LYS A 132 -13.76 7.84 16.29
N ILE A 133 -13.77 7.14 15.17
CA ILE A 133 -14.30 5.79 15.01
C ILE A 133 -13.11 4.83 15.09
N SER A 134 -13.18 3.90 16.03
CA SER A 134 -12.17 2.86 16.22
C SER A 134 -12.85 1.53 16.50
N LYS A 135 -12.06 0.45 16.67
CA LYS A 135 -12.60 -0.85 17.05
C LYS A 135 -13.32 -0.86 18.40
N SER A 136 -13.04 0.11 19.29
CA SER A 136 -13.73 0.24 20.57
C SER A 136 -14.99 1.10 20.51
N GLY A 137 -15.40 1.56 19.32
CA GLY A 137 -16.55 2.43 19.13
C GLY A 137 -16.19 3.86 18.73
N VAL A 138 -17.16 4.75 18.88
CA VAL A 138 -17.09 6.18 18.54
C VAL A 138 -16.87 7.02 19.79
N THR A 139 -15.90 7.93 19.71
CA THR A 139 -15.54 8.85 20.80
C THR A 139 -15.31 10.26 20.29
N THR A 140 -15.50 11.27 21.12
CA THR A 140 -15.15 12.66 20.79
C THR A 140 -13.73 13.00 21.22
N ILE A 141 -12.91 13.48 20.28
CA ILE A 141 -11.50 13.83 20.57
C ILE A 141 -11.26 15.34 20.69
N ALA A 142 -12.09 16.16 20.05
CA ALA A 142 -12.07 17.61 20.17
C ALA A 142 -13.45 18.21 19.85
N GLY A 143 -13.77 19.37 20.42
CA GLY A 143 -15.08 19.99 20.23
C GLY A 143 -16.14 19.36 21.11
N GLY A 144 -17.41 19.50 20.74
CA GLY A 144 -18.53 18.89 21.47
C GLY A 144 -18.93 19.59 22.77
N VAL A 145 -18.23 20.66 23.16
CA VAL A 145 -18.46 21.38 24.42
C VAL A 145 -19.59 22.41 24.35
N SER A 146 -19.89 22.93 23.15
CA SER A 146 -20.90 23.95 22.91
C SER A 146 -21.89 23.48 21.83
N ASP A 147 -23.12 23.97 21.91
CA ASP A 147 -24.13 23.84 20.85
C ASP A 147 -24.02 24.94 19.78
N THR A 148 -23.02 25.82 19.94
CA THR A 148 -22.77 26.94 19.06
C THR A 148 -21.36 26.90 18.50
N ALA A 149 -21.26 27.33 17.25
CA ALA A 149 -19.99 27.48 16.55
C ALA A 149 -19.07 28.46 17.31
N GLY A 150 -17.77 28.17 17.26
CA GLY A 150 -16.74 29.00 17.88
C GLY A 150 -15.38 28.78 17.23
N LYS A 151 -14.34 29.41 17.79
CA LYS A 151 -12.97 29.36 17.28
C LYS A 151 -11.91 29.23 18.37
N LYS A 152 -12.33 28.78 19.55
CA LYS A 152 -11.45 28.71 20.72
C LYS A 152 -10.45 27.56 20.51
N ASP A 153 -9.18 27.84 20.74
CA ASP A 153 -8.13 26.81 20.86
C ASP A 153 -8.04 26.30 22.31
N GLY A 154 -7.34 25.19 22.51
CA GLY A 154 -7.10 24.62 23.83
C GLY A 154 -6.95 23.10 23.76
N SER A 155 -7.18 22.44 24.90
CA SER A 155 -7.34 21.00 24.91
C SER A 155 -8.56 20.58 24.07
N GLY A 156 -8.66 19.29 23.71
CA GLY A 156 -9.80 18.79 22.95
C GLY A 156 -11.16 19.13 23.56
N LYS A 157 -11.25 19.19 24.90
CA LYS A 157 -12.47 19.53 25.64
C LYS A 157 -12.83 21.02 25.63
N GLU A 158 -11.88 21.89 25.28
CA GLU A 158 -12.05 23.34 25.29
C GLU A 158 -12.16 23.94 23.90
N ALA A 159 -11.63 23.23 22.89
CA ALA A 159 -11.63 23.68 21.53
C ALA A 159 -13.06 23.79 20.98
N THR A 160 -13.34 24.83 20.19
CA THR A 160 -14.61 24.98 19.45
C THR A 160 -14.32 25.25 17.99
N PHE A 161 -15.20 24.79 17.09
CA PHE A 161 -15.05 24.85 15.64
C PHE A 161 -16.23 25.60 14.99
N SER A 162 -16.09 26.02 13.73
CA SER A 162 -17.21 26.60 12.99
C SER A 162 -18.22 25.53 12.54
N ASP A 163 -19.29 25.96 11.86
CA ASP A 163 -20.27 25.07 11.22
C ASP A 163 -19.75 24.35 9.95
N GLU A 164 -18.59 24.76 9.44
CA GLU A 164 -18.04 24.27 8.19
C GLU A 164 -16.55 24.05 8.34
N TYR A 165 -16.16 22.78 8.51
CA TYR A 165 -14.77 22.39 8.62
C TYR A 165 -14.53 21.00 8.05
N GLU A 166 -13.32 20.81 7.56
CA GLU A 166 -12.83 19.56 6.99
C GLU A 166 -11.53 19.17 7.69
N LEU A 167 -11.14 17.90 7.58
CA LEU A 167 -9.93 17.41 8.23
C LEU A 167 -9.17 16.41 7.37
N VAL A 168 -7.85 16.42 7.49
CA VAL A 168 -6.94 15.47 6.86
C VAL A 168 -5.95 14.93 7.89
N PHE A 169 -5.62 13.64 7.80
CA PHE A 169 -4.57 13.04 8.62
C PHE A 169 -3.21 13.22 7.97
N VAL A 170 -2.22 13.66 8.74
CA VAL A 170 -0.83 13.83 8.29
C VAL A 170 0.08 12.90 9.11
N PRO A 171 0.44 11.71 8.58
CA PRO A 171 1.23 10.71 9.31
C PRO A 171 2.54 11.26 9.87
N GLN A 172 3.28 12.03 9.06
CA GLN A 172 4.58 12.60 9.43
C GLN A 172 4.52 13.60 10.60
N ARG A 173 3.34 14.16 10.87
CA ARG A 173 3.10 15.09 12.00
C ARG A 173 2.41 14.41 13.18
N CYS A 174 1.94 13.17 13.00
CA CYS A 174 1.04 12.51 13.94
C CYS A 174 -0.12 13.45 14.36
N ALA A 175 -0.80 14.03 13.37
CA ALA A 175 -1.78 15.07 13.60
C ALA A 175 -2.90 15.04 12.57
N LEU A 176 -4.06 15.55 12.98
CA LEU A 176 -5.08 16.04 12.04
C LEU A 176 -4.81 17.51 11.74
N ILE A 177 -4.89 17.87 10.47
CA ILE A 177 -4.95 19.26 10.01
C ILE A 177 -6.40 19.53 9.63
N ILE A 178 -6.95 20.62 10.17
CA ILE A 178 -8.34 21.01 10.03
C ILE A 178 -8.39 22.30 9.21
N SER A 179 -9.14 22.28 8.13
CA SER A 179 -9.57 23.49 7.44
C SER A 179 -10.85 23.96 8.12
N ASP A 180 -10.75 24.92 9.04
CA ASP A 180 -11.89 25.49 9.76
C ASP A 180 -12.43 26.67 8.93
N ILE A 181 -13.16 26.32 7.87
CA ILE A 181 -13.53 27.20 6.74
C ILE A 181 -14.33 28.40 7.24
N GLY A 182 -15.35 28.16 8.08
CA GLY A 182 -16.19 29.23 8.62
C GLY A 182 -15.42 30.23 9.49
N ASN A 183 -14.31 29.81 10.10
CA ASN A 183 -13.43 30.67 10.88
C ASN A 183 -12.24 31.23 10.07
N ARG A 184 -12.00 30.74 8.85
CA ARG A 184 -10.82 31.04 8.01
C ARG A 184 -9.50 30.69 8.71
N LEU A 185 -9.47 29.53 9.38
CA LEU A 185 -8.30 29.05 10.11
C LEU A 185 -7.84 27.70 9.56
N VAL A 186 -6.53 27.47 9.58
CA VAL A 186 -5.95 26.13 9.50
C VAL A 186 -5.53 25.74 10.90
N ARG A 187 -6.09 24.64 11.41
CA ARG A 187 -5.92 24.21 12.79
C ARG A 187 -5.28 22.83 12.84
N GLN A 188 -4.72 22.50 13.99
CA GLN A 188 -4.01 21.25 14.21
C GLN A 188 -4.55 20.57 15.45
N ILE A 189 -4.81 19.26 15.36
CA ILE A 189 -4.96 18.39 16.52
C ILE A 189 -3.80 17.41 16.51
N LYS A 190 -2.91 17.53 17.50
CA LYS A 190 -1.88 16.52 17.73
C LYS A 190 -2.55 15.26 18.26
N LEU A 191 -2.34 14.14 17.56
CA LEU A 191 -2.89 12.85 17.93
C LEU A 191 -1.97 12.14 18.93
N ARG A 192 -2.48 11.07 19.53
CA ARG A 192 -1.69 10.21 20.41
C ARG A 192 -0.76 9.32 19.58
N ALA A 193 0.41 8.99 20.12
CA ALA A 193 1.44 8.25 19.39
C ALA A 193 0.93 6.88 18.90
N GLU A 194 0.07 6.23 19.68
CA GLU A 194 -0.54 4.96 19.32
C GLU A 194 -1.45 5.06 18.09
N ASP A 195 -2.02 6.21 17.77
CA ASP A 195 -2.89 6.38 16.60
C ASP A 195 -2.07 6.55 15.31
N CYS A 196 -0.79 6.86 15.45
CA CYS A 196 0.12 7.16 14.35
C CYS A 196 1.09 6.02 14.05
N SER A 197 1.23 5.05 14.95
CA SER A 197 2.12 3.91 14.71
C SER A 197 1.50 2.99 13.64
N THR A 198 2.19 2.86 12.52
CA THR A 198 1.95 1.75 11.58
C THR A 198 2.19 0.45 12.34
N LYS A 199 1.36 -0.58 12.13
CA LYS A 199 1.73 -1.94 12.54
C LYS A 199 3.06 -2.27 11.87
N SER A 200 4.16 -2.09 12.60
CA SER A 200 5.47 -2.50 12.16
C SER A 200 5.49 -4.02 12.21
N GLN A 201 5.08 -4.68 11.14
CA GLN A 201 5.67 -5.97 10.81
C GLN A 201 7.08 -5.69 10.29
N SER A 202 7.92 -5.17 11.17
CA SER A 202 9.36 -5.13 10.99
C SER A 202 9.83 -6.59 11.01
N GLY A 203 9.81 -7.24 9.85
CA GLY A 203 10.44 -8.53 9.58
C GLY A 203 11.96 -8.54 9.76
N LEU A 204 12.53 -7.52 10.39
CA LEU A 204 13.94 -7.42 10.77
C LEU A 204 14.24 -8.13 12.10
N GLY A 205 13.23 -8.46 12.91
CA GLY A 205 13.39 -9.31 14.10
C GLY A 205 13.46 -10.81 13.77
N SER A 206 12.92 -11.23 12.62
CA SER A 206 12.90 -12.64 12.22
C SER A 206 14.23 -13.06 11.59
N THR A 207 14.87 -12.22 10.77
CA THR A 207 16.12 -12.59 10.09
C THR A 207 17.32 -12.67 11.03
N ILE A 208 17.39 -11.88 12.10
CA ILE A 208 18.52 -11.88 13.05
C ILE A 208 18.52 -13.15 13.93
N SER A 209 17.35 -13.75 14.20
CA SER A 209 17.24 -14.98 15.01
C SER A 209 17.85 -16.20 14.32
N TRP A 210 17.74 -16.30 12.99
CA TRP A 210 18.35 -17.40 12.23
C TRP A 210 19.87 -17.30 12.15
N PHE A 211 20.43 -16.10 11.96
CA PHE A 211 21.89 -15.94 11.88
C PHE A 211 22.60 -16.23 13.20
N LEU A 212 22.00 -15.88 14.34
CA LEU A 212 22.54 -16.24 15.66
C LEU A 212 22.44 -17.75 15.92
N GLY A 213 21.34 -18.41 15.53
CA GLY A 213 21.16 -19.86 15.71
C GLY A 213 22.09 -20.71 14.83
N VAL A 214 22.31 -20.32 13.57
CA VAL A 214 23.27 -20.99 12.68
C VAL A 214 24.72 -20.73 13.10
N GLY A 215 25.03 -19.49 13.54
CA GLY A 215 26.37 -19.15 14.05
C GLY A 215 26.74 -19.92 15.32
N LEU A 216 25.82 -20.03 16.28
CA LEU A 216 26.05 -20.78 17.53
C LEU A 216 26.15 -22.28 17.32
N SER A 217 25.39 -22.86 16.39
CA SER A 217 25.45 -24.30 16.08
C SER A 217 26.75 -24.71 15.38
N CYS A 218 27.28 -23.88 14.47
CA CYS A 218 28.60 -24.10 13.86
C CYS A 218 29.74 -24.03 14.87
N LEU A 219 29.70 -23.06 15.79
CA LEU A 219 30.71 -22.93 16.85
C LEU A 219 30.68 -24.13 17.81
N PHE A 220 29.50 -24.59 18.19
CA PHE A 220 29.36 -25.76 19.07
C PHE A 220 29.86 -27.05 18.37
N GLY A 221 29.54 -27.24 17.09
CA GLY A 221 30.04 -28.38 16.30
C GLY A 221 31.56 -28.42 16.16
N LEU A 222 32.21 -27.27 15.96
CA LEU A 222 33.67 -27.16 15.89
C LEU A 222 34.34 -27.48 17.24
N VAL A 223 33.79 -26.98 18.34
CA VAL A 223 34.32 -27.25 19.69
C VAL A 223 34.16 -28.73 20.05
N VAL A 224 32.98 -29.32 19.81
CA VAL A 224 32.75 -30.75 20.07
C VAL A 224 33.65 -31.62 19.19
N GLY A 225 33.85 -31.28 17.92
CA GLY A 225 34.75 -32.01 17.02
C GLY A 225 36.22 -31.96 17.46
N PHE A 226 36.69 -30.84 18.00
CA PHE A 226 38.04 -30.72 18.55
C PHE A 226 38.21 -31.47 19.88
N VAL A 227 37.21 -31.43 20.75
CA VAL A 227 37.24 -32.08 22.08
C VAL A 227 37.11 -33.61 21.96
N LEU A 228 36.33 -34.11 21.00
CA LEU A 228 36.14 -35.55 20.78
C LEU A 228 37.23 -36.18 19.89
N ARG A 229 38.01 -35.37 19.16
CA ARG A 229 39.10 -35.83 18.27
C ARG A 229 40.10 -36.83 18.91
N PRO A 230 40.51 -36.68 20.19
CA PRO A 230 41.42 -37.63 20.85
C PRO A 230 40.78 -38.99 21.17
N PHE A 231 39.45 -39.10 21.13
CA PHE A 231 38.70 -40.29 21.53
C PHE A 231 38.18 -41.12 20.35
N VAL A 232 38.45 -40.68 19.11
CA VAL A 232 38.08 -41.42 17.90
C VAL A 232 39.16 -42.50 17.65
N ILE A 233 38.84 -43.73 18.02
CA ILE A 233 39.68 -44.90 17.74
C ILE A 233 39.56 -45.23 16.25
N PRO A 234 40.65 -45.21 15.46
CA PRO A 234 40.60 -45.64 14.08
C PRO A 234 40.43 -47.16 14.02
N HIS A 235 39.32 -47.63 13.46
CA HIS A 235 39.19 -49.02 13.05
C HIS A 235 39.98 -49.23 11.75
N THR A 236 41.26 -49.58 11.87
CA THR A 236 42.00 -50.20 10.78
C THR A 236 41.43 -51.60 10.54
N GLY A 237 40.68 -51.75 9.44
CA GLY A 237 40.21 -53.05 8.95
C GLY A 237 41.40 -53.98 8.69
N ARG A 238 41.46 -55.07 9.43
CA ARG A 238 42.44 -56.14 9.30
C ARG A 238 42.11 -56.92 8.02
N GLN A 239 42.99 -56.86 7.02
CA GLN A 239 42.95 -57.86 5.94
C GLN A 239 43.23 -59.23 6.56
N GLN A 240 42.22 -60.09 6.54
CA GLN A 240 42.37 -61.48 6.91
C GLN A 240 42.59 -62.29 5.63
N ALA A 241 43.85 -62.60 5.35
CA ALA A 241 44.21 -63.65 4.43
C ALA A 241 43.78 -64.99 5.04
N SER A 242 42.87 -65.70 4.37
CA SER A 242 42.63 -67.12 4.60
C SER A 242 42.62 -67.85 3.26
N TRP A 243 43.66 -68.64 3.03
CA TRP A 243 43.74 -69.64 1.98
C TRP A 243 42.82 -70.82 2.31
N VAL A 244 42.00 -71.29 1.37
CA VAL A 244 41.85 -72.71 0.95
C VAL A 244 41.01 -72.78 -0.34
N GLN A 245 41.68 -73.15 -1.44
CA GLN A 245 41.30 -74.05 -2.55
C GLN A 245 39.80 -74.28 -2.90
N ARG A 246 39.40 -73.94 -4.13
CA ARG A 246 38.95 -74.92 -5.15
C ARG A 246 38.69 -74.27 -6.52
N ASP A 247 39.45 -74.75 -7.50
CA ASP A 247 39.08 -75.16 -8.85
C ASP A 247 38.00 -74.35 -9.61
N MET A 248 38.43 -73.65 -10.66
CA MET A 248 37.84 -73.79 -11.99
C MET A 248 38.90 -73.48 -13.05
N GLU A 249 39.40 -74.54 -13.68
CA GLU A 249 40.00 -74.46 -15.02
C GLU A 249 38.97 -73.87 -15.99
N ALA A 250 39.36 -72.85 -16.75
CA ALA A 250 38.74 -72.49 -18.01
C ALA A 250 39.83 -72.06 -19.00
N LEU A 251 39.74 -72.68 -20.17
CA LEU A 251 40.69 -72.76 -21.29
C LEU A 251 41.09 -71.39 -21.88
N PRO A 252 42.24 -71.34 -22.61
CA PRO A 252 42.81 -70.10 -23.14
C PRO A 252 42.01 -69.60 -24.34
N ASN A 253 41.84 -68.28 -24.46
CA ASN A 253 41.50 -67.68 -25.73
C ASN A 253 42.69 -66.89 -26.25
N GLU A 254 43.20 -67.35 -27.38
CA GLU A 254 44.25 -66.72 -28.16
C GLU A 254 43.79 -65.36 -28.68
N SER A 255 44.57 -64.32 -28.40
CA SER A 255 44.87 -63.27 -29.38
C SER A 255 46.08 -62.50 -28.87
N GLY A 256 47.25 -63.10 -29.09
CA GLY A 256 48.48 -62.35 -29.10
C GLY A 256 48.45 -61.38 -30.27
N GLN A 257 48.52 -60.08 -29.97
CA GLN A 257 49.23 -59.13 -30.81
C GLN A 257 49.64 -57.91 -29.98
N THR A 258 50.88 -57.97 -29.52
CA THR A 258 51.71 -56.80 -29.25
C THR A 258 52.00 -56.10 -30.57
N SER A 259 51.84 -54.78 -30.61
CA SER A 259 52.38 -53.94 -31.70
C SER A 259 52.94 -52.64 -31.12
N SER A 260 53.93 -52.79 -30.25
CA SER A 260 55.14 -51.97 -30.40
C SER A 260 55.81 -52.43 -31.71
N ASP A 261 56.29 -51.51 -32.54
CA ASP A 261 57.01 -51.76 -33.80
C ASP A 261 56.19 -51.92 -35.09
N SER A 262 55.25 -51.00 -35.29
CA SER A 262 55.02 -50.50 -36.65
C SER A 262 55.07 -48.99 -36.63
N LEU A 263 56.05 -48.42 -37.35
CA LEU A 263 56.23 -47.00 -37.68
C LEU A 263 57.27 -46.20 -36.87
N LEU A 264 58.40 -46.83 -36.54
CA LEU A 264 59.71 -46.27 -36.94
C LEU A 264 60.03 -46.77 -38.35
N ARG A 265 59.27 -46.29 -39.34
CA ARG A 265 59.72 -46.34 -40.73
C ARG A 265 59.13 -45.16 -41.49
N ALA A 266 59.96 -44.13 -41.60
CA ALA A 266 60.00 -43.17 -42.68
C ALA A 266 58.69 -42.39 -42.91
N GLN A 267 58.46 -41.34 -42.13
CA GLN A 267 58.86 -39.98 -42.52
C GLN A 267 60.01 -39.93 -43.55
N LYS A 268 59.72 -40.28 -44.81
CA LYS A 268 60.55 -39.94 -45.97
C LYS A 268 59.70 -39.87 -47.27
N ARG A 269 59.20 -38.67 -47.54
CA ARG A 269 58.97 -38.01 -48.85
C ARG A 269 57.97 -38.62 -49.88
N SER A 270 57.38 -37.65 -50.61
CA SER A 270 56.67 -37.71 -51.90
C SER A 270 55.15 -37.87 -51.77
N CYS A 271 54.30 -36.90 -52.13
CA CYS A 271 54.48 -35.78 -53.07
C CYS A 271 54.87 -34.44 -52.42
#